data_AF-A0AAU4UT25-F1
#
_entry.id   AF-A0AAU4UT25-F1
#
_cell.length_a   1.000
_cell.length_b   1.000
_cell.length_c   1.000
_cell.angle_alpha   90.00
_cell.angle_beta   90.00
_cell.angle_gamma   90.00
#
_symmetry.space_group_name_H-M   'P 1'
#
loop_
_entity.id
_entity.type
_entity.pdbx_description
1 polymer ?
#
loop_
_entity_poly.entity_id
_entity_poly.type
_entity_poly.pdbx_seq_one_letter_code
_entity_poly.pdbx_strand_id
1 'polypeptide(L)'
;MWPLTGALGEHSISQYTERQLAASKVPLLAPELRGYRMFFPEANAYSGTFGYLLLPRPVETSAADRERLGIWVTVAPPVAGFAPPDACGVYRGVTQIDAGPCEQVAPDTWRSSRSGAIRYIARREGAVVLLDGGGPTVSDEDLRAMADTLTVRKPAYFLHPNG
;
A
#
# COMPACT_ATOMS: atom_id res chain seq x y z
N MET A 1 18.17 39.16 -1.79
CA MET A 1 18.90 38.00 -1.24
C MET A 1 18.01 37.35 -0.20
N TRP A 2 17.26 36.32 -0.63
CA TRP A 2 16.24 35.54 0.11
C TRP A 2 15.87 34.34 -0.80
N PRO A 3 15.40 33.20 -0.27
CA PRO A 3 16.12 32.26 0.58
C PRO A 3 16.38 30.92 -0.15
N LEU A 4 17.56 30.31 0.06
CA LEU A 4 17.90 28.96 -0.42
C LEU A 4 17.45 27.84 0.53
N THR A 5 16.66 28.16 1.55
CA THR A 5 16.36 27.23 2.65
C THR A 5 15.32 26.15 2.31
N GLY A 6 14.47 26.38 1.31
CA GLY A 6 13.44 25.40 0.90
C GLY A 6 14.01 24.20 0.14
N ALA A 7 14.92 24.45 -0.81
CA ALA A 7 15.49 23.41 -1.66
C ALA A 7 16.37 22.40 -0.89
N LEU A 8 17.04 22.84 0.18
CA LEU A 8 17.89 21.96 1.00
C LEU A 8 17.05 21.00 1.87
N GLY A 9 15.89 21.44 2.37
CA GLY A 9 14.99 20.61 3.18
C GLY A 9 14.33 19.51 2.36
N GLU A 10 13.78 19.84 1.20
CA GLU A 10 13.14 18.90 0.28
C GLU A 10 14.10 17.85 -0.27
N HIS A 11 15.35 18.25 -0.57
CA HIS A 11 16.39 17.34 -1.02
C HIS A 11 16.78 16.34 0.07
N SER A 12 16.86 16.78 1.34
CA SER A 12 17.20 15.90 2.47
C SER A 12 16.11 14.86 2.77
N ILE A 13 14.83 15.26 2.67
CA ILE A 13 13.67 14.37 2.88
C ILE A 13 13.57 13.33 1.76
N SER A 14 13.80 13.75 0.51
CA SER A 14 13.78 12.85 -0.65
C SER A 14 14.88 11.80 -0.55
N GLN A 15 16.12 12.19 -0.21
CA GLN A 15 17.24 11.27 -0.02
C GLN A 15 17.05 10.34 1.19
N TYR A 16 16.39 10.80 2.25
CA TYR A 16 16.07 9.94 3.39
C TYR A 16 15.03 8.89 3.02
N THR A 17 13.96 9.29 2.33
CA THR A 17 12.92 8.37 1.86
C THR A 17 13.48 7.37 0.86
N GLU A 18 14.32 7.80 -0.08
CA GLU A 18 15.00 6.92 -1.03
C GLU A 18 15.82 5.85 -0.34
N ARG A 19 16.63 6.23 0.67
CA ARG A 19 17.43 5.29 1.45
C ARG A 19 16.56 4.30 2.22
N GLN A 20 15.45 4.75 2.80
CA GLN A 20 14.51 3.85 3.47
C GLN A 20 13.91 2.83 2.51
N LEU A 21 13.43 3.28 1.35
CA LEU A 21 12.87 2.40 0.33
C LEU A 21 13.90 1.42 -0.21
N ALA A 22 15.13 1.88 -0.45
CA ALA A 22 16.24 1.01 -0.88
C ALA A 22 16.63 -0.03 0.18
N ALA A 23 16.42 0.27 1.46
CA ALA A 23 16.66 -0.65 2.57
C ALA A 23 15.46 -1.55 2.90
N SER A 24 14.40 -1.52 2.09
CA SER A 24 13.20 -2.35 2.31
C SER A 24 13.56 -3.84 2.30
N LYS A 25 13.01 -4.57 3.28
CA LYS A 25 13.16 -6.03 3.40
C LYS A 25 12.11 -6.82 2.60
N VAL A 26 11.16 -6.11 2.00
CA VAL A 26 10.11 -6.64 1.13
C VAL A 26 10.20 -5.97 -0.24
N PRO A 27 9.73 -6.64 -1.31
CA PRO A 27 9.65 -6.03 -2.62
C PRO A 27 8.79 -4.76 -2.58
N LEU A 28 9.25 -3.71 -3.27
CA LEU A 28 8.49 -2.48 -3.42
C LEU A 28 7.42 -2.68 -4.50
N LEU A 29 6.25 -3.18 -4.10
CA LEU A 29 5.15 -3.49 -5.02
C LEU A 29 4.22 -2.29 -5.19
N ALA A 30 3.90 -1.97 -6.45
CA ALA A 30 2.87 -0.99 -6.78
C ALA A 30 1.95 -1.45 -7.92
N PRO A 31 0.65 -1.11 -7.85
CA PRO A 31 -0.29 -1.38 -8.94
C PRO A 31 -0.13 -0.36 -10.06
N GLU A 32 -0.87 -0.57 -11.16
CA GLU A 32 -1.15 0.50 -12.11
C GLU A 32 -2.05 1.57 -11.47
N LEU A 33 -1.63 2.85 -11.53
CA LEU A 33 -2.31 3.97 -10.85
C LEU A 33 -3.29 4.71 -11.77
N ARG A 34 -4.22 3.98 -12.38
CA ARG A 34 -5.24 4.59 -13.26
C ARG A 34 -6.21 5.45 -12.44
N GLY A 35 -6.07 6.78 -12.52
CA GLY A 35 -6.94 7.70 -11.78
C GLY A 35 -6.55 7.93 -10.32
N TYR A 36 -5.45 7.33 -9.83
CA TYR A 36 -4.96 7.49 -8.46
C TYR A 36 -3.63 8.24 -8.39
N ARG A 37 -3.37 8.83 -7.22
CA ARG A 37 -2.08 9.38 -6.79
C ARG A 37 -1.60 8.64 -5.56
N MET A 38 -0.29 8.44 -5.47
CA MET A 38 0.34 7.81 -4.32
C MET A 38 0.88 8.88 -3.36
N PHE A 39 0.73 8.62 -2.07
CA PHE A 39 1.18 9.47 -0.99
C PHE A 39 1.89 8.64 0.08
N PHE A 40 2.80 9.30 0.80
CA PHE A 40 3.45 8.77 2.00
C PHE A 40 4.08 7.38 1.82
N PRO A 41 4.90 7.14 0.77
CA PRO A 41 5.62 5.87 0.67
C PRO A 41 6.62 5.75 1.81
N GLU A 42 6.54 4.64 2.56
CA GLU A 42 7.38 4.41 3.72
C GLU A 42 7.75 2.93 3.82
N ALA A 43 9.04 2.65 3.96
CA ALA A 43 9.54 1.33 4.33
C ALA A 43 9.94 1.35 5.82
N ASN A 44 9.32 0.47 6.61
CA ASN A 44 9.51 0.40 8.04
C ASN A 44 10.47 -0.75 8.39
N ALA A 45 11.72 -0.42 8.73
CA ALA A 45 12.77 -1.41 8.99
C ALA A 45 12.49 -2.32 10.20
N TYR A 46 11.71 -1.83 11.17
CA TYR A 46 11.36 -2.56 12.41
C TYR A 46 10.33 -3.66 12.14
N SER A 47 9.23 -3.31 11.49
CA SER A 47 8.19 -4.27 11.11
C SER A 47 8.52 -5.06 9.84
N GLY A 48 9.53 -4.63 9.08
CA GLY A 48 9.87 -5.22 7.78
C GLY A 48 8.79 -5.01 6.73
N THR A 49 7.93 -4.00 6.91
CA THR A 49 6.83 -3.69 5.98
C THR A 49 7.16 -2.50 5.10
N PHE A 50 6.49 -2.42 3.96
CA PHE A 50 6.48 -1.25 3.08
C PHE A 50 5.02 -0.85 2.85
N GLY A 51 4.71 0.45 2.84
CA GLY A 51 3.35 0.90 2.61
C GLY A 51 3.26 2.28 2.00
N TYR A 52 2.07 2.59 1.50
CA TYR A 52 1.71 3.89 0.96
C TYR A 52 0.18 4.03 0.94
N LEU A 53 -0.27 5.27 0.72
CA LEU A 53 -1.67 5.61 0.54
C LEU A 53 -1.94 5.91 -0.94
N LEU A 54 -3.04 5.39 -1.47
CA LEU A 54 -3.60 5.82 -2.75
C LEU A 54 -4.85 6.66 -2.52
N LEU A 55 -4.96 7.80 -3.22
CA LEU A 55 -6.18 8.60 -3.29
C LEU A 55 -6.55 8.87 -4.75
N PRO A 56 -7.84 9.01 -5.08
CA PRO A 56 -8.24 9.48 -6.41
C PRO A 56 -7.59 10.83 -6.75
N ARG A 57 -7.22 11.03 -8.02
CA ARG A 57 -6.56 12.27 -8.52
C ARG A 57 -7.28 13.58 -8.16
N PRO A 58 -8.62 13.71 -8.23
CA PRO A 58 -9.28 14.98 -7.95
C PRO A 58 -9.39 15.28 -6.44
N VAL A 59 -8.98 14.35 -5.58
CA VAL A 59 -9.21 14.42 -4.13
C VAL A 59 -7.97 14.97 -3.44
N GLU A 60 -8.19 15.96 -2.56
CA GLU A 60 -7.15 16.55 -1.72
C GLU A 60 -6.69 15.59 -0.61
N THR A 61 -5.56 15.87 0.01
CA THR A 61 -4.98 14.98 1.04
C THR A 61 -5.51 15.25 2.46
N SER A 62 -6.75 15.74 2.60
CA SER A 62 -7.35 16.02 3.92
C SER A 62 -7.53 14.72 4.73
N ALA A 63 -7.55 14.81 6.07
CA ALA A 63 -7.74 13.63 6.92
C ALA A 63 -9.06 12.89 6.59
N ALA A 64 -10.13 13.65 6.36
CA ALA A 64 -11.44 13.10 6.00
C ALA A 64 -11.42 12.39 4.64
N ASP A 65 -10.68 12.91 3.66
CA ASP A 65 -10.53 12.25 2.36
C ASP A 65 -9.74 10.96 2.46
N ARG A 66 -8.66 10.95 3.28
CA ARG A 66 -7.87 9.73 3.53
C ARG A 66 -8.70 8.63 4.17
N GLU A 67 -9.56 9.00 5.11
CA GLU A 67 -10.44 8.05 5.78
C GLU A 67 -11.53 7.53 4.83
N ARG A 68 -12.17 8.42 4.06
CA ARG A 68 -13.32 8.04 3.22
C ARG A 68 -12.95 7.35 1.92
N LEU A 69 -11.84 7.77 1.29
CA LEU A 69 -11.48 7.43 -0.09
C LEU A 69 -10.09 6.79 -0.21
N GLY A 70 -9.34 6.73 0.89
CA GLY A 70 -7.99 6.18 0.91
C GLY A 70 -7.97 4.69 0.69
N ILE A 71 -7.02 4.22 -0.12
CA ILE A 71 -6.64 2.81 -0.18
C ILE A 71 -5.25 2.71 0.44
N TRP A 72 -5.16 2.09 1.61
CA TRP A 72 -3.88 1.79 2.23
C TRP A 72 -3.33 0.52 1.62
N VAL A 73 -2.15 0.62 1.00
CA VAL A 73 -1.42 -0.54 0.51
C VAL A 73 -0.31 -0.85 1.49
N THR A 74 -0.27 -2.10 1.96
CA THR A 74 0.79 -2.61 2.83
C THR A 74 1.37 -3.88 2.22
N VAL A 75 2.67 -3.88 1.99
CA VAL A 75 3.46 -5.05 1.63
C VAL A 75 4.17 -5.54 2.88
N ALA A 76 3.94 -6.80 3.22
CA ALA A 76 4.50 -7.43 4.40
C ALA A 76 5.11 -8.80 4.05
N PRO A 77 6.04 -9.30 4.87
CA PRO A 77 6.43 -10.70 4.83
C PRO A 77 5.20 -11.59 5.07
N PRO A 78 5.18 -12.82 4.54
CA PRO A 78 4.13 -13.78 4.86
C PRO A 78 4.07 -14.02 6.37
N VAL A 79 2.87 -14.00 6.94
CA VAL A 79 2.66 -14.36 8.35
C VAL A 79 2.77 -15.88 8.47
N ALA A 80 3.37 -16.37 9.56
CA ALA A 80 3.34 -17.80 9.86
C ALA A 80 1.88 -18.29 9.94
N GLY A 81 1.55 -19.36 9.22
CA GLY A 81 0.18 -19.85 9.13
C GLY A 81 -0.74 -19.08 8.18
N PHE A 82 -0.20 -18.16 7.35
CA PHE A 82 -0.95 -17.57 6.25
C PHE A 82 -1.34 -18.65 5.23
N ALA A 83 -2.58 -19.12 5.34
CA ALA A 83 -3.15 -20.19 4.54
C ALA A 83 -4.56 -19.81 4.04
N PRO A 84 -4.67 -18.86 3.10
CA PRO A 84 -5.95 -18.60 2.44
C PRO A 84 -6.51 -19.86 1.74
N PRO A 85 -7.83 -20.03 1.64
CA PRO A 85 -8.88 -19.11 2.08
C PRO A 85 -9.20 -19.17 3.59
N ASP A 86 -8.70 -20.20 4.28
CA ASP A 86 -9.08 -20.50 5.66
C ASP A 86 -8.48 -19.53 6.69
N ALA A 87 -7.31 -18.95 6.37
CA ALA A 87 -6.61 -17.98 7.22
C ALA A 87 -5.98 -16.85 6.39
N CYS A 88 -6.65 -15.70 6.34
CA CYS A 88 -6.19 -14.48 5.65
C CYS A 88 -5.63 -13.41 6.63
N GLY A 89 -4.64 -13.79 7.44
CA GLY A 89 -3.95 -12.88 8.35
C GLY A 89 -2.80 -12.13 7.68
N VAL A 90 -2.72 -10.80 7.87
CA VAL A 90 -1.61 -9.97 7.37
C VAL A 90 -1.12 -9.01 8.44
N TYR A 91 0.16 -8.68 8.46
CA TYR A 91 0.67 -7.63 9.33
C TYR A 91 0.52 -6.25 8.68
N ARG A 92 -0.08 -5.31 9.41
CA ARG A 92 0.04 -3.87 9.14
C ARG A 92 0.94 -3.26 10.20
N GLY A 93 2.21 -3.05 9.84
CA GLY A 93 3.24 -2.74 10.82
C GLY A 93 3.40 -3.88 11.83
N VAL A 94 3.13 -3.62 13.11
CA VAL A 94 3.19 -4.62 14.19
C VAL A 94 1.84 -5.26 14.53
N THR A 95 0.76 -4.78 13.92
CA THR A 95 -0.61 -5.25 14.21
C THR A 95 -1.00 -6.31 13.21
N GLN A 96 -1.43 -7.48 13.69
CA GLN A 96 -2.04 -8.48 12.84
C GLN A 96 -3.47 -8.07 12.51
N ILE A 97 -3.78 -7.96 11.23
CA ILE A 97 -5.14 -7.78 10.72
C ILE A 97 -5.67 -9.17 10.40
N ASP A 98 -6.63 -9.61 11.20
CA ASP A 98 -7.46 -10.76 10.88
C ASP A 98 -8.53 -10.35 9.86
N ALA A 99 -8.29 -10.67 8.59
CA ALA A 99 -9.26 -10.42 7.54
C ALA A 99 -10.44 -11.41 7.57
N GLY A 100 -10.50 -12.35 8.52
CA GLY A 100 -11.52 -13.40 8.56
C GLY A 100 -11.40 -14.39 7.40
N PRO A 101 -12.44 -15.20 7.13
CA PRO A 101 -12.48 -16.02 5.93
C PRO A 101 -12.46 -15.12 4.70
N CYS A 102 -11.65 -15.49 3.73
CA CYS A 102 -11.46 -14.73 2.49
C CYS A 102 -11.79 -15.63 1.30
N GLU A 103 -12.43 -15.06 0.29
CA GLU A 103 -12.76 -15.77 -0.94
C GLU A 103 -11.62 -15.61 -1.93
N GLN A 104 -11.19 -16.71 -2.56
CA GLN A 104 -10.23 -16.62 -3.66
C GLN A 104 -10.93 -16.09 -4.91
N VAL A 105 -10.51 -14.93 -5.40
CA VAL A 105 -11.10 -14.24 -6.56
C VAL A 105 -10.21 -14.30 -7.82
N ALA A 106 -8.92 -14.62 -7.63
CA ALA A 106 -7.96 -14.92 -8.70
C ALA A 106 -6.79 -15.78 -8.13
N PRO A 107 -5.90 -16.33 -8.97
CA PRO A 107 -4.69 -16.98 -8.49
C PRO A 107 -3.89 -16.07 -7.56
N ASP A 108 -3.56 -16.59 -6.37
CA ASP A 108 -2.85 -15.84 -5.33
C ASP A 108 -3.52 -14.50 -4.95
N THR A 109 -4.84 -14.38 -5.06
CA THR A 109 -5.58 -13.16 -4.70
C THR A 109 -6.93 -13.50 -4.07
N TRP A 110 -7.15 -12.89 -2.91
CA TRP A 110 -8.30 -13.15 -2.05
C TRP A 110 -8.97 -11.86 -1.67
N ARG A 111 -10.29 -11.91 -1.56
CA ARG A 111 -11.15 -10.81 -1.15
C ARG A 111 -11.72 -11.12 0.22
N SER A 112 -11.68 -10.14 1.11
CA SER A 112 -12.37 -10.17 2.39
C SER A 112 -13.34 -9.00 2.47
N SER A 113 -14.50 -9.24 3.04
CA SER A 113 -15.44 -8.20 3.42
C SER A 113 -15.81 -8.42 4.88
N ARG A 114 -15.36 -7.53 5.76
CA ARG A 114 -15.65 -7.60 7.20
C ARG A 114 -16.06 -6.22 7.68
N SER A 115 -17.21 -6.15 8.35
CA SER A 115 -17.75 -4.90 8.92
C SER A 115 -17.91 -3.76 7.90
N GLY A 116 -18.25 -4.09 6.66
CA GLY A 116 -18.46 -3.10 5.58
C GLY A 116 -17.19 -2.59 4.89
N ALA A 117 -16.00 -2.97 5.36
CA ALA A 117 -14.73 -2.69 4.69
C ALA A 117 -14.35 -3.84 3.75
N ILE A 118 -14.03 -3.52 2.49
CA ILE A 118 -13.51 -4.46 1.50
C ILE A 118 -11.99 -4.42 1.53
N ARG A 119 -11.38 -5.61 1.56
CA ARG A 119 -9.94 -5.80 1.54
C ARG A 119 -9.57 -6.80 0.46
N TYR A 120 -8.47 -6.52 -0.23
CA TYR A 120 -7.83 -7.49 -1.09
C TYR A 120 -6.50 -7.89 -0.49
N ILE A 121 -6.26 -9.19 -0.48
CA ILE A 121 -4.97 -9.77 -0.11
C ILE A 121 -4.41 -10.45 -1.35
N ALA A 122 -3.16 -10.16 -1.70
CA ALA A 122 -2.49 -10.80 -2.81
C ALA A 122 -1.13 -11.34 -2.39
N ARG A 123 -0.72 -12.49 -2.93
CA ARG A 123 0.66 -12.98 -2.81
C ARG A 123 1.40 -12.64 -4.10
N ARG A 124 2.50 -11.90 -3.99
CA ARG A 124 3.33 -11.47 -5.13
C ARG A 124 4.79 -11.47 -4.69
N GLU A 125 5.67 -12.07 -5.49
CA GLU A 125 7.13 -12.02 -5.27
C GLU A 125 7.56 -12.42 -3.85
N GLY A 126 6.91 -13.45 -3.29
CA GLY A 126 7.20 -13.94 -1.93
C GLY A 126 6.69 -13.05 -0.79
N ALA A 127 6.02 -11.94 -1.08
CA ALA A 127 5.39 -11.06 -0.11
C ALA A 127 3.86 -11.20 -0.13
N VAL A 128 3.23 -10.72 0.94
CA VAL A 128 1.79 -10.55 1.03
C VAL A 128 1.46 -9.06 0.95
N VAL A 129 0.53 -8.70 0.07
CA VAL A 129 0.05 -7.34 -0.11
C VAL A 129 -1.38 -7.26 0.39
N LEU A 130 -1.64 -6.30 1.28
CA LEU A 130 -2.97 -5.89 1.70
C LEU A 130 -3.32 -4.59 1.00
N LEU A 131 -4.47 -4.55 0.32
CA LEU A 131 -5.14 -3.34 -0.12
C LEU A 131 -6.38 -3.15 0.76
N ASP A 132 -6.36 -2.14 1.61
CA ASP A 132 -7.42 -1.84 2.58
C ASP A 132 -8.13 -0.55 2.19
N GLY A 133 -9.39 -0.67 1.77
CA GLY A 133 -10.24 0.49 1.54
C GLY A 133 -10.57 1.15 2.88
N GLY A 134 -10.05 2.34 3.12
CA GLY A 134 -10.21 3.08 4.38
C GLY A 134 -11.67 3.41 4.74
N GLY A 135 -12.56 3.45 3.73
CA GLY A 135 -13.96 3.82 3.90
C GLY A 135 -14.89 3.21 2.86
N PRO A 136 -16.23 3.36 3.04
CA PRO A 136 -17.26 2.68 2.25
C PRO A 136 -17.36 3.15 0.80
N THR A 137 -16.61 4.18 0.41
CA THR A 137 -16.66 4.78 -0.93
C THR A 137 -15.56 4.25 -1.85
N VAL A 138 -14.65 3.40 -1.35
CA VAL A 138 -13.64 2.74 -2.17
C VAL A 138 -14.31 1.67 -3.05
N SER A 139 -14.07 1.73 -4.36
CA SER A 139 -14.61 0.78 -5.32
C SER A 139 -13.97 -0.60 -5.17
N ASP A 140 -14.80 -1.64 -5.15
CA ASP A 140 -14.35 -3.04 -5.19
C ASP A 140 -13.61 -3.35 -6.51
N GLU A 141 -14.05 -2.75 -7.61
CA GLU A 141 -13.43 -2.89 -8.93
C GLU A 141 -12.01 -2.31 -8.94
N ASP A 142 -11.82 -1.12 -8.35
CA ASP A 142 -10.50 -0.49 -8.28
C ASP A 142 -9.55 -1.30 -7.41
N LEU A 143 -10.01 -1.79 -6.25
CA LEU A 143 -9.20 -2.65 -5.37
C LEU A 143 -8.77 -3.94 -6.09
N ARG A 144 -9.69 -4.57 -6.82
CA ARG A 144 -9.39 -5.76 -7.62
C ARG A 144 -8.37 -5.46 -8.70
N ALA A 145 -8.61 -4.43 -9.52
CA ALA A 145 -7.71 -4.04 -10.59
C ALA A 145 -6.31 -3.70 -10.08
N MET A 146 -6.21 -3.05 -8.92
CA MET A 146 -4.93 -2.81 -8.26
C MET A 146 -4.27 -4.11 -7.81
N ALA A 147 -4.99 -5.02 -7.15
CA ALA A 147 -4.45 -6.31 -6.72
C ALA A 147 -3.92 -7.15 -7.91
N ASP A 148 -4.59 -7.07 -9.07
CA ASP A 148 -4.22 -7.80 -10.28
C ASP A 148 -3.00 -7.19 -11.01
N THR A 149 -2.72 -5.90 -10.81
CA THR A 149 -1.65 -5.18 -11.51
C THR A 149 -0.39 -4.91 -10.66
N LEU A 150 -0.33 -5.48 -9.45
CA LEU A 150 0.83 -5.37 -8.57
C LEU A 150 2.10 -5.91 -9.22
N THR A 151 3.12 -5.06 -9.31
CA THR A 151 4.44 -5.43 -9.80
C THR A 151 5.53 -4.71 -9.03
N VAL A 152 6.74 -5.29 -9.03
CA VAL A 152 7.92 -4.68 -8.42
C VAL A 152 8.27 -3.39 -9.16
N ARG A 153 8.55 -2.34 -8.40
CA ARG A 153 9.02 -1.04 -8.90
C ARG A 153 10.34 -0.65 -8.21
N LYS A 154 11.12 0.19 -8.89
CA LYS A 154 12.34 0.77 -8.31
C LYS A 154 11.97 1.87 -7.29
N PRO A 155 12.80 2.17 -6.28
CA PRO A 155 12.55 3.24 -5.31
C PRO A 155 12.14 4.58 -5.93
N ALA A 156 12.78 4.98 -7.03
CA ALA A 156 12.48 6.23 -7.74
C ALA A 156 11.01 6.36 -8.18
N TYR A 157 10.30 5.25 -8.45
CA TYR A 157 8.87 5.25 -8.79
C TYR A 157 8.01 5.83 -7.67
N PHE A 158 8.39 5.61 -6.41
CA PHE A 158 7.63 6.02 -5.24
C PHE A 158 7.93 7.46 -4.81
N LEU A 159 9.13 7.95 -5.14
CA LEU A 159 9.53 9.34 -4.86
C LEU A 159 8.90 10.32 -5.86
N HIS A 160 8.66 9.83 -7.08
CA HIS A 160 7.99 10.57 -8.14
C HIS A 160 6.88 9.70 -8.73
N PRO A 161 5.80 9.43 -7.97
CA PRO A 161 4.71 8.59 -8.42
C PRO A 161 3.87 9.36 -9.45
N ASN A 162 4.43 9.43 -10.66
CA ASN A 162 4.01 10.15 -11.85
C ASN A 162 4.27 11.66 -11.82
N GLY A 163 5.09 12.12 -12.77
CA GLY A 163 4.80 13.38 -13.45
C GLY A 163 3.49 13.29 -14.23
#